data_AF-A0A951I9B8-F1
#
_entry.id   AF-A0A951I9B8-F1
#
_cell.length_a   1.000
_cell.length_b   1.000
_cell.length_c   1.000
_cell.angle_alpha   90.00
_cell.angle_beta   90.00
_cell.angle_gamma   90.00
#
_symmetry.space_group_name_H-M   'P 1'
#
loop_
_entity.id
_entity.type
_entity.pdbx_description
1 polymer ?
#
loop_
_entity_poly.entity_id
_entity_poly.type
_entity_poly.pdbx_seq_one_letter_code
_entity_poly.pdbx_strand_id
1 'polypeptide(L)'
;MKKAVVTIALVVVLAGCGTLDVFEKTKFFPQHEWKSSDKPAFNFNIEDTSSLYNIFVVFRHEDAYHFNNLWLNITTHAPHDSARSQQVNITLADNKRG
;
A
#
# COMPACT_ATOMS: atom_id res chain seq x y z
N MET A 1 11.37 6.62 -44.76
CA MET A 1 10.38 5.63 -44.27
C MET A 1 10.91 4.79 -43.11
N LYS A 2 12.01 4.03 -43.25
CA LYS A 2 12.58 3.21 -42.15
C LYS A 2 12.92 4.00 -40.87
N LYS A 3 13.53 5.19 -41.01
CA LYS A 3 13.84 6.07 -39.87
C LYS A 3 12.59 6.51 -39.10
N ALA A 4 11.51 6.87 -39.81
CA ALA A 4 10.24 7.28 -39.20
C ALA A 4 9.56 6.12 -38.46
N VAL A 5 9.60 4.91 -39.00
CA VAL A 5 9.08 3.70 -38.33
C VAL A 5 9.84 3.41 -37.03
N VAL A 6 11.18 3.54 -37.06
CA VAL A 6 12.01 3.36 -35.85
C VAL A 6 11.72 4.45 -34.82
N THR A 7 11.54 5.71 -35.24
CA THR A 7 11.17 6.81 -34.34
C THR A 7 9.79 6.60 -33.71
N ILE A 8 8.80 6.15 -34.48
CA ILE A 8 7.45 5.86 -33.96
C ILE A 8 7.48 4.69 -32.98
N ALA A 9 8.21 3.62 -33.29
CA ALA A 9 8.35 2.48 -32.38
C ALA A 9 8.99 2.87 -31.03
N LEU A 10 9.97 3.78 -31.06
CA LEU A 10 10.62 4.26 -29.84
C LEU A 10 9.67 5.08 -28.95
N VAL A 11 8.80 5.90 -29.55
CA VAL A 11 7.81 6.71 -28.80
C VAL A 11 6.75 5.83 -28.14
N VAL A 12 6.31 4.75 -28.79
CA VAL A 12 5.32 3.81 -28.23
C VAL A 12 5.87 3.06 -27.02
N VAL A 13 7.16 2.69 -27.03
CA VAL A 13 7.80 2.02 -25.87
C VAL A 13 7.93 2.94 -24.66
N LEU A 14 8.04 4.26 -24.87
CA LEU A 14 8.17 5.23 -23.79
C LEU A 14 6.83 5.64 -23.15
N ALA A 15 5.69 5.31 -23.76
CA ALA A 15 4.35 5.65 -23.25
C ALA A 15 3.83 4.70 -22.15
N GLY A 16 4.58 3.66 -21.77
CA GLY A 16 4.15 2.66 -20.80
C GLY A 16 4.34 3.03 -19.32
N CYS A 17 4.82 4.23 -19.00
CA CYS A 17 5.00 4.64 -17.60
C CYS A 17 3.63 4.96 -16.98
N GLY A 18 3.10 4.04 -16.17
CA GLY A 18 1.87 4.24 -15.42
C GLY A 18 2.06 5.25 -14.28
N THR A 19 1.07 6.11 -14.08
CA THR A 19 1.02 7.01 -12.93
C THR A 19 0.51 6.27 -11.70
N LEU A 20 0.99 6.70 -10.53
CA LEU A 20 0.38 6.29 -9.27
C LEU A 20 -1.05 6.84 -9.21
N ASP A 21 -2.05 5.97 -9.07
CA ASP A 21 -3.45 6.32 -9.33
C ASP A 21 -4.02 7.31 -8.28
N VAL A 22 -3.75 7.09 -6.99
CA VAL A 22 -4.25 7.95 -5.90
C VAL A 22 -3.19 8.17 -4.84
N PHE A 23 -2.78 7.12 -4.15
CA PHE A 23 -1.80 7.20 -3.07
C PHE A 23 -1.21 5.82 -2.76
N GLU A 24 0.11 5.77 -2.60
CA GLU A 24 0.83 4.61 -2.10
C GLU A 24 2.01 5.09 -1.26
N LYS A 25 2.16 4.52 -0.06
CA LYS A 25 3.29 4.83 0.81
C LYS A 25 3.63 3.63 1.67
N THR A 26 4.91 3.29 1.69
CA THR A 26 5.45 2.19 2.49
C THR A 26 6.35 2.72 3.59
N LYS A 27 6.14 2.24 4.83
CA LYS A 27 7.06 2.46 5.95
C LYS A 27 7.95 1.23 6.10
N PHE A 28 9.25 1.42 5.92
CA PHE A 28 10.24 0.37 6.16
C PHE A 28 10.75 0.43 7.61
N PHE A 29 10.97 -0.75 8.21
CA PHE A 29 11.56 -0.92 9.53
C PHE A 29 12.98 -1.50 9.35
N PRO A 30 14.05 -0.69 9.49
CA PRO A 30 15.41 -1.10 9.12
C PRO A 30 15.94 -2.32 9.87
N GLN A 31 15.50 -2.50 11.11
CA GLN A 31 15.87 -3.61 11.96
C GLN A 31 14.95 -4.83 11.77
N HIS A 32 14.01 -4.77 10.81
CA HIS A 32 12.96 -5.78 10.62
C HIS A 32 12.12 -6.02 11.89
N GLU A 33 12.08 -5.03 12.78
CA GLU A 33 11.36 -5.07 14.04
C GLU A 33 10.36 -3.91 14.08
N TRP A 34 9.11 -4.23 14.42
CA TRP A 34 8.08 -3.23 14.64
C TRP A 34 7.68 -3.19 16.11
N LYS A 35 8.07 -2.10 16.80
CA LYS A 35 7.68 -1.84 18.19
C LYS A 35 6.25 -1.33 18.25
N SER A 36 5.46 -1.83 19.19
CA SER A 36 4.06 -1.40 19.40
C SER A 36 3.90 0.09 19.74
N SER A 37 4.98 0.74 20.21
CA SER A 37 5.04 2.18 20.43
C SER A 37 5.18 2.99 19.15
N ASP A 38 5.72 2.41 18.07
CA ASP A 38 5.85 3.07 16.77
C ASP A 38 4.52 2.96 15.99
N LYS A 39 3.84 4.08 15.82
CA LYS A 39 2.51 4.17 15.21
C LYS A 39 2.61 4.95 13.90
N PRO A 40 2.85 4.29 12.76
CA PRO A 40 2.96 4.98 11.48
C PRO A 40 1.63 5.64 11.09
N ALA A 41 1.71 6.90 10.66
CA ALA A 41 0.56 7.65 10.15
C ALA A 41 0.73 7.92 8.65
N PHE A 42 -0.34 7.68 7.90
CA PHE A 42 -0.39 7.88 6.46
C PHE A 42 -1.46 8.93 6.16
N ASN A 43 -1.02 10.09 5.70
CA ASN A 43 -1.90 11.20 5.32
C ASN A 43 -1.81 11.39 3.81
N PHE A 44 -2.97 11.52 3.18
CA PHE A 44 -3.11 11.75 1.75
C PHE A 44 -4.28 12.70 1.50
N ASN A 45 -4.21 13.42 0.38
CA ASN A 45 -5.29 14.31 -0.04
C ASN A 45 -6.19 13.58 -1.02
N ILE A 46 -7.51 13.78 -0.89
CA ILE A 46 -8.50 13.25 -1.83
C ILE A 46 -9.01 14.44 -2.66
N GLU A 47 -8.84 14.38 -3.97
CA GLU A 47 -9.27 15.47 -4.88
C GLU A 47 -10.74 15.33 -5.29
N ASP A 48 -11.22 14.11 -5.52
CA ASP A 48 -12.61 13.81 -5.85
C ASP A 48 -13.33 13.17 -4.66
N THR A 49 -14.37 13.81 -4.14
CA THR A 49 -15.15 13.29 -2.99
C THR A 49 -16.41 12.52 -3.41
N SER A 50 -16.71 12.48 -4.71
CA SER A 50 -17.88 11.78 -5.26
C SER A 50 -17.62 10.31 -5.58
N SER A 51 -16.35 9.95 -5.79
CA SER A 51 -15.91 8.59 -6.08
C SER A 51 -15.68 7.76 -4.80
N LEU A 52 -15.89 6.44 -4.91
CA LEU A 52 -15.56 5.50 -3.86
C LEU A 52 -14.09 5.08 -3.95
N TYR A 53 -13.39 5.13 -2.82
CA TYR A 53 -11.99 4.73 -2.73
C TYR A 53 -11.86 3.42 -1.95
N ASN A 54 -11.02 2.53 -2.47
CA ASN A 54 -10.61 1.33 -1.75
C ASN A 54 -9.36 1.63 -0.93
N ILE A 55 -9.41 1.29 0.35
CA ILE A 55 -8.28 1.44 1.27
C ILE A 55 -7.69 0.06 1.50
N PHE A 56 -6.41 -0.09 1.18
CA PHE A 56 -5.65 -1.32 1.41
C PHE A 56 -4.52 -1.06 2.39
N VAL A 57 -4.36 -1.94 3.37
CA VAL A 57 -3.18 -2.00 4.23
C VAL A 57 -2.42 -3.26 3.86
N VAL A 58 -1.23 -3.09 3.29
CA VAL A 58 -0.37 -4.19 2.89
C VAL A 58 0.72 -4.37 3.93
N PHE A 59 0.84 -5.58 4.45
CA PHE A 59 1.88 -5.94 5.40
C PHE A 59 2.84 -6.92 4.74
N ARG A 60 4.14 -6.59 4.75
CA ARG A 60 5.20 -7.49 4.32
C ARG A 60 5.98 -7.91 5.56
N HIS A 61 6.14 -9.22 5.75
CA HIS A 61 6.93 -9.79 6.83
C HIS A 61 8.05 -10.66 6.26
N GLU A 62 9.03 -10.95 7.10
CA GLU A 62 10.07 -11.95 6.84
C GLU A 62 9.64 -13.29 7.45
N ASP A 63 10.28 -14.38 7.01
CA ASP A 63 10.06 -15.74 7.54
C ASP A 63 10.42 -15.87 9.03
N ALA A 64 11.23 -14.93 9.54
CA ALA A 64 11.59 -14.85 10.95
C ALA A 64 10.42 -14.49 11.88
N TYR A 65 9.28 -14.03 11.34
CA TYR A 65 8.07 -13.79 12.13
C TYR A 65 7.32 -15.10 12.37
N HIS A 66 7.35 -15.61 13.60
CA HIS A 66 6.90 -16.97 13.93
C HIS A 66 5.38 -17.15 14.12
N PHE A 67 4.58 -16.10 13.90
CA PHE A 67 3.13 -16.18 14.09
C PHE A 67 2.41 -16.15 12.74
N ASN A 68 1.36 -16.95 12.63
CA ASN A 68 0.56 -17.04 11.41
C ASN A 68 -0.37 -15.83 11.22
N ASN A 69 -0.51 -14.98 12.23
CA ASN A 69 -1.43 -13.87 12.20
C ASN A 69 -0.94 -12.68 13.02
N LEU A 70 -1.42 -11.49 12.67
CA LEU A 70 -1.08 -10.22 13.30
C LEU A 70 -2.35 -9.42 13.59
N TRP A 71 -2.57 -9.10 14.87
CA TRP A 71 -3.68 -8.25 15.30
C TRP A 71 -3.27 -6.78 15.29
N LEU A 72 -3.98 -5.96 14.52
CA LEU A 72 -3.72 -4.52 14.43
C LEU A 72 -4.96 -3.72 14.82
N ASN A 73 -4.73 -2.61 15.52
CA ASN A 73 -5.74 -1.57 15.69
C ASN A 73 -5.50 -0.50 14.63
N ILE A 74 -6.37 -0.45 13.63
CA ILE A 74 -6.30 0.53 12.53
C ILE A 74 -7.29 1.64 12.85
N THR A 75 -6.79 2.88 12.82
CA THR A 75 -7.62 4.08 12.99
C THR A 75 -7.63 4.86 11.69
N THR A 76 -8.83 5.12 11.16
CA THR A 76 -9.04 5.91 9.95
C THR A 76 -9.76 7.19 10.33
N HIS A 77 -9.32 8.31 9.76
CA HIS A 77 -9.94 9.61 9.97
C HIS A 77 -10.29 10.21 8.60
N ALA A 78 -11.58 10.28 8.30
CA ALA A 78 -12.09 10.86 7.06
C ALA A 78 -12.26 12.38 7.21
N PRO A 79 -12.23 13.15 6.10
CA PRO A 79 -12.51 14.58 6.16
C PRO A 79 -13.93 14.80 6.70
N HIS A 80 -14.04 15.64 7.74
CA HIS A 80 -15.31 15.98 8.41
C HIS A 80 -16.03 14.84 9.17
N ASP A 81 -15.40 13.70 9.40
CA ASP A 81 -15.93 12.63 10.27
C ASP A 81 -15.02 12.40 11.48
N SER A 82 -15.58 11.77 12.50
CA SER A 82 -14.84 11.24 13.65
C SER A 82 -13.87 10.12 13.24
N ALA A 83 -12.79 9.99 14.01
CA ALA A 83 -11.86 8.88 13.86
C ALA A 83 -12.56 7.55 14.19
N ARG A 84 -12.42 6.56 13.31
CA ARG A 84 -12.95 5.21 13.49
C ARG A 84 -11.80 4.24 13.70
N SER A 85 -11.82 3.53 14.82
CA SER A 85 -10.85 2.48 15.13
C SER A 85 -11.47 1.10 14.99
N GLN A 86 -10.72 0.18 14.39
CA GLN A 86 -11.12 -1.22 14.24
C GLN A 86 -9.94 -2.13 14.54
N GLN A 87 -10.22 -3.24 15.22
CA GLN A 87 -9.25 -4.31 15.40
C GLN A 87 -9.37 -5.29 14.24
N VAL A 88 -8.28 -5.53 13.53
CA VAL A 88 -8.23 -6.43 12.38
C VAL A 88 -7.25 -7.56 12.67
N ASN A 89 -7.61 -8.77 12.24
CA ASN A 89 -6.71 -9.91 12.23
C ASN A 89 -6.17 -10.10 10.81
N ILE A 90 -4.88 -9.86 10.62
CA ILE A 90 -4.21 -10.12 9.35
C ILE A 90 -3.68 -11.54 9.39
N THR A 91 -4.14 -12.40 8.48
CA THR A 91 -3.55 -13.73 8.30
C THR A 91 -2.31 -13.59 7.42
N LEU A 92 -1.17 -14.02 7.95
CA LEU A 92 0.15 -13.90 7.32
C LEU A 92 0.60 -15.23 6.70
N ALA A 93 0.32 -16.34 7.38
CA ALA A 93 0.68 -17.68 6.92
C ALA A 93 -0.40 -18.71 7.29
N ASP A 94 -0.37 -19.87 6.63
CA ASP A 94 -1.14 -21.06 7.01
C ASP A 94 -0.15 -22.22 7.17
N ASN A 95 -0.40 -23.15 8.09
CA ASN A 95 0.44 -24.32 8.34
C ASN A 95 0.58 -25.26 7.12
N LYS A 96 -0.16 -24.99 6.04
CA LYS A 96 -0.10 -25.71 4.75
C LYS A 96 0.72 -24.99 3.69
N ARG A 97 0.95 -23.69 3.83
CA ARG A 97 1.65 -22.83 2.88
C ARG A 97 2.48 -21.86 3.72
N GLY A 98 3.73 -22.24 3.94
CA GLY A 98 4.73 -21.39 4.60
C GLY A 98 4.88 -20.07 3.88
#